data_AF-X0S4D6-F1
#
_entry.id   AF-X0S4D6-F1
#
_cell.length_a   1.000
_cell.length_b   1.000
_cell.length_c   1.000
_cell.angle_alpha   90.00
_cell.angle_beta   90.00
_cell.angle_gamma   90.00
#
_symmetry.space_group_name_H-M   'P 1'
#
loop_
_entity.id
_entity.type
_entity.pdbx_description
1 polymer ?
#
loop_
_entity_poly.entity_id
_entity_poly.type
_entity_poly.pdbx_seq_one_letter_code
_entity_poly.pdbx_strand_id
1 'polypeptide(L)'
;RLGVIKDLYNELRQMPPEHLFLTLEEYGIEGIIKFFGDEQYCYRQKTSNGVKDLDSIVICGKIYLEDITMKDFLRRITESYEKYGERSRQALKNKGLDFKALSHAYRAIIQTKQLLINATIKYPFEGDELKTLMDIKQGLLKWKRIEEIIYHGLDEIEKLQGECQIDSKYDYNFIRENILKIYWEIK
;
A
#
# COMPACT_ATOMS: atom_id res chain seq x y z
N ARG A 1 0.43 0.52 -2.15
CA ARG A 1 -0.96 0.02 -2.30
C ARG A 1 -2.03 0.81 -1.53
N LEU A 2 -1.91 1.04 -0.21
CA LEU A 2 -2.97 1.73 0.57
C LEU A 2 -2.96 3.25 0.39
N GLY A 3 -1.78 3.86 0.26
CA GLY A 3 -1.60 5.31 0.01
C GLY A 3 -2.37 5.76 -1.23
N VAL A 4 -2.04 5.20 -2.40
CA VAL A 4 -2.70 5.52 -3.69
C VAL A 4 -4.23 5.54 -3.61
N ILE A 5 -4.89 4.54 -3.00
CA ILE A 5 -6.36 4.55 -2.89
C ILE A 5 -6.86 5.59 -1.90
N LYS A 6 -6.17 5.78 -0.76
CA LYS A 6 -6.52 6.77 0.26
C LYS A 6 -6.37 8.19 -0.29
N ASP A 7 -5.27 8.47 -0.97
CA ASP A 7 -4.96 9.79 -1.51
C ASP A 7 -5.91 10.13 -2.66
N LEU A 8 -6.14 9.18 -3.58
CA LEU A 8 -7.12 9.34 -4.63
C LEU A 8 -8.54 9.54 -4.07
N TYR A 9 -8.92 8.79 -3.02
CA TYR A 9 -10.23 8.97 -2.37
C TYR A 9 -10.37 10.38 -1.75
N ASN A 10 -9.33 10.86 -1.06
CA ASN A 10 -9.34 12.18 -0.44
C ASN A 10 -9.43 13.31 -1.46
N GLU A 11 -8.75 13.17 -2.61
CA GLU A 11 -8.80 14.13 -3.70
C GLU A 11 -10.17 14.13 -4.39
N LEU A 12 -10.65 12.95 -4.81
CA LEU A 12 -11.92 12.83 -5.55
C LEU A 12 -13.14 13.26 -4.70
N ARG A 13 -13.03 13.23 -3.37
CA ARG A 13 -14.09 13.71 -2.47
C ARG A 13 -14.20 15.24 -2.43
N GLN A 14 -13.11 15.94 -2.74
CA GLN A 14 -13.06 17.40 -2.80
C GLN A 14 -13.41 17.94 -4.20
N MET A 15 -13.65 17.03 -5.16
CA MET A 15 -13.99 17.36 -6.53
C MET A 15 -15.30 18.16 -6.61
N PRO A 16 -15.36 19.21 -7.46
CA PRO A 16 -16.59 19.97 -7.67
C PRO A 16 -17.74 19.10 -8.20
N PRO A 17 -19.00 19.31 -7.73
CA PRO A 17 -20.15 18.49 -8.12
C PRO A 17 -20.40 18.42 -9.64
N GLU A 18 -20.08 19.48 -10.38
CA GLU A 18 -20.19 19.56 -11.84
C GLU A 18 -19.35 18.50 -12.56
N HIS A 19 -18.22 18.09 -11.96
CA HIS A 19 -17.33 17.08 -12.56
C HIS A 19 -17.88 15.66 -12.42
N LEU A 20 -18.89 15.41 -11.57
CA LEU A 20 -19.47 14.07 -11.40
C LEU A 20 -20.14 13.54 -12.68
N PHE A 21 -20.57 14.45 -13.57
CA PHE A 21 -21.24 14.13 -14.82
C PHE A 21 -20.27 13.89 -15.98
N LEU A 22 -19.00 14.25 -15.81
CA LEU A 22 -17.96 14.01 -16.79
C LEU A 22 -17.61 12.52 -16.85
N THR A 23 -17.19 12.05 -18.01
CA THR A 23 -16.47 10.78 -18.13
C THR A 23 -15.04 10.92 -17.61
N LEU A 24 -14.39 9.79 -17.35
CA LEU A 24 -13.00 9.76 -16.94
C LEU A 24 -12.06 10.31 -18.04
N GLU A 25 -12.43 10.14 -19.31
CA GLU A 25 -11.80 10.78 -20.46
C GLU A 25 -11.88 12.31 -20.36
N GLU A 26 -13.09 12.85 -20.17
CA GLU A 26 -13.37 14.29 -20.08
C GLU A 26 -12.72 14.94 -18.84
N TYR A 27 -12.68 14.21 -17.73
CA TYR A 27 -12.01 14.65 -16.50
C TYR A 27 -10.48 14.65 -16.64
N GLY A 28 -9.95 13.78 -17.50
CA GLY A 28 -8.52 13.68 -17.80
C GLY A 28 -7.80 12.62 -16.98
N ILE A 29 -7.69 11.42 -17.55
CA ILE A 29 -6.87 10.30 -17.02
C ILE A 29 -5.43 10.75 -16.71
N GLU A 30 -4.86 11.63 -17.55
CA GLU A 30 -3.49 12.13 -17.40
C GLU A 30 -3.28 12.86 -16.07
N GLY A 31 -4.28 13.62 -15.60
CA GLY A 31 -4.19 14.30 -14.32
C GLY A 31 -4.04 13.30 -13.18
N ILE A 32 -4.87 12.25 -13.18
CA ILE A 32 -4.84 11.21 -12.15
C ILE A 32 -3.51 10.45 -12.18
N ILE A 33 -3.01 10.09 -13.36
CA ILE A 33 -1.73 9.37 -13.48
C ILE A 33 -0.56 10.29 -13.10
N LYS A 34 -0.61 11.57 -13.43
CA LYS A 34 0.46 12.51 -13.07
C LYS A 34 0.62 12.67 -11.56
N PHE A 35 -0.48 12.71 -10.81
CA PHE A 35 -0.46 12.93 -9.36
C PHE A 35 -0.41 11.65 -8.53
N PHE A 36 -1.03 10.58 -9.01
CA PHE A 36 -1.17 9.31 -8.26
C PHE A 36 -0.52 8.12 -8.96
N GLY A 37 0.19 8.36 -10.06
CA GLY A 37 0.81 7.34 -10.88
C GLY A 37 1.84 6.53 -10.12
N ASP A 38 1.72 5.22 -10.26
CA ASP A 38 2.62 4.25 -9.67
C ASP A 38 2.67 3.05 -10.62
N GLU A 39 3.88 2.63 -11.01
CA GLU A 39 4.09 1.56 -12.00
C GLU A 39 3.41 0.23 -11.62
N GLN A 40 3.09 0.02 -10.34
CA GLN A 40 2.44 -1.18 -9.83
C GLN A 40 0.97 -0.97 -9.49
N TYR A 41 0.59 0.21 -9.01
CA TYR A 41 -0.70 0.44 -8.36
C TYR A 41 -1.60 1.45 -9.05
N CYS A 42 -1.09 2.29 -9.96
CA CYS A 42 -1.86 3.29 -10.70
C CYS A 42 -1.21 3.59 -12.06
N TYR A 43 -1.66 2.95 -13.13
CA TYR A 43 -1.05 3.10 -14.45
C TYR A 43 -2.06 3.02 -15.58
N ARG A 44 -1.71 3.59 -16.74
CA ARG A 44 -2.52 3.47 -17.95
C ARG A 44 -2.37 2.07 -18.55
N GLN A 45 -3.48 1.53 -19.03
CA GLN A 45 -3.53 0.31 -19.83
C GLN A 45 -4.48 0.52 -21.02
N LYS A 46 -4.17 -0.10 -22.16
CA LYS A 46 -5.13 -0.26 -23.25
C LYS A 46 -5.95 -1.51 -23.02
N THR A 47 -7.27 -1.36 -23.00
CA THR A 47 -8.19 -2.49 -22.81
C THR A 47 -9.04 -2.65 -24.06
N SER A 48 -9.06 -3.86 -24.61
CA SER A 48 -9.87 -4.19 -25.79
C SER A 48 -11.16 -4.87 -25.36
N ASN A 49 -12.30 -4.26 -25.66
CA ASN A 49 -13.61 -4.86 -25.43
C ASN A 49 -14.12 -5.64 -26.66
N GLY A 50 -13.23 -6.06 -27.56
CA GLY A 50 -13.54 -6.84 -28.77
C GLY A 50 -14.12 -6.04 -29.94
N VAL A 51 -14.49 -4.77 -29.74
CA VAL A 51 -15.03 -3.87 -30.78
C VAL A 51 -14.18 -2.60 -30.97
N LYS A 52 -13.52 -2.13 -29.91
CA LYS A 52 -12.66 -0.95 -29.92
C LYS A 52 -11.62 -1.07 -28.81
N ASP A 53 -10.41 -0.61 -29.08
CA ASP A 53 -9.39 -0.41 -28.05
C ASP A 53 -9.70 0.92 -27.34
N LEU A 54 -9.92 0.84 -26.03
CA LEU A 54 -10.20 1.99 -25.18
C LEU A 54 -9.03 2.20 -24.21
N ASP A 55 -8.70 3.46 -23.94
CA ASP A 55 -7.76 3.74 -22.87
C ASP A 55 -8.44 3.49 -21.51
N SER A 56 -7.64 3.05 -20.55
CA SER A 56 -8.12 2.70 -19.22
C SER A 56 -7.04 2.98 -18.17
N ILE A 57 -7.47 3.18 -16.93
CA ILE A 57 -6.59 3.30 -15.77
C ILE A 57 -6.73 2.06 -14.89
N VAL A 58 -5.60 1.51 -14.47
CA VAL A 58 -5.53 0.39 -13.53
C VAL A 58 -5.22 0.93 -12.16
N ILE A 59 -6.10 0.71 -11.19
CA ILE A 59 -5.90 1.17 -9.81
C ILE A 59 -5.99 -0.04 -8.88
N CYS A 60 -4.86 -0.39 -8.25
CA CYS A 60 -4.71 -1.54 -7.37
C CYS A 60 -5.25 -2.87 -7.94
N GLY A 61 -5.05 -3.08 -9.25
CA GLY A 61 -5.48 -4.27 -9.98
C GLY A 61 -6.91 -4.24 -10.51
N LYS A 62 -7.62 -3.12 -10.38
CA LYS A 62 -8.94 -2.91 -11.01
C LYS A 62 -8.81 -1.99 -12.22
N ILE A 63 -9.44 -2.36 -13.32
CA ILE A 63 -9.44 -1.60 -14.57
C ILE A 63 -10.67 -0.69 -14.61
N TYR A 64 -10.46 0.58 -14.98
CA TYR A 64 -11.49 1.58 -15.18
C TYR A 64 -11.34 2.15 -16.59
N LEU A 65 -12.35 1.92 -17.43
CA LEU A 65 -12.39 2.41 -18.81
C LEU A 65 -12.61 3.92 -18.85
N GLU A 66 -12.14 4.58 -19.89
CA GLU A 66 -12.25 6.05 -20.06
C GLU A 66 -13.70 6.57 -20.15
N ASP A 67 -14.65 5.73 -20.55
CA ASP A 67 -16.07 6.06 -20.70
C ASP A 67 -16.86 6.00 -19.38
N ILE A 68 -16.26 5.54 -18.28
CA ILE A 68 -16.92 5.53 -16.97
C ILE A 68 -17.18 6.97 -16.51
N THR A 69 -18.39 7.22 -15.99
CA THR A 69 -18.69 8.51 -15.35
C THR A 69 -17.86 8.69 -14.08
N MET A 70 -17.45 9.92 -13.80
CA MET A 70 -16.73 10.26 -12.57
C MET A 70 -17.54 9.94 -11.32
N LYS A 71 -18.87 10.01 -11.39
CA LYS A 71 -19.77 9.52 -10.33
C LYS A 71 -19.58 8.03 -10.05
N ASP A 72 -19.60 7.19 -11.07
CA ASP A 72 -19.40 5.74 -10.90
C ASP A 72 -17.96 5.41 -10.52
N PHE A 73 -16.99 6.16 -11.04
CA PHE A 73 -15.59 6.04 -10.67
C PHE A 73 -15.39 6.33 -9.18
N LEU A 74 -15.83 7.49 -8.70
CA LEU A 74 -15.76 7.88 -7.28
C LEU A 74 -16.47 6.86 -6.39
N ARG A 75 -17.65 6.37 -6.78
CA ARG A 75 -18.37 5.33 -6.05
C ARG A 75 -17.52 4.06 -5.91
N ARG A 76 -16.92 3.57 -7.00
CA ARG A 76 -16.09 2.36 -6.98
C ARG A 76 -14.78 2.55 -6.21
N ILE A 77 -14.18 3.74 -6.25
CA ILE A 77 -13.02 4.09 -5.41
C ILE A 77 -13.41 4.10 -3.93
N THR A 78 -14.54 4.74 -3.59
CA THR A 78 -15.10 4.77 -2.23
C THR A 78 -15.37 3.36 -1.71
N GLU A 79 -16.06 2.51 -2.48
CA GLU A 79 -16.29 1.11 -2.12
C GLU A 79 -14.99 0.33 -1.93
N SER A 80 -13.96 0.64 -2.71
CA SER A 80 -12.65 -0.01 -2.56
C SER A 80 -12.01 0.41 -1.25
N TYR A 81 -11.94 1.72 -0.98
CA TYR A 81 -11.43 2.29 0.27
C TYR A 81 -12.17 1.74 1.49
N GLU A 82 -13.50 1.72 1.44
CA GLU A 82 -14.35 1.17 2.50
C GLU A 82 -14.11 -0.32 2.71
N LYS A 83 -14.01 -1.13 1.65
CA LYS A 83 -13.69 -2.58 1.76
C LYS A 83 -12.33 -2.83 2.39
N TYR A 84 -11.34 -1.98 2.14
CA TYR A 84 -10.03 -2.09 2.81
C TYR A 84 -10.16 -1.85 4.32
N GLY A 85 -10.89 -0.81 4.73
CA GLY A 85 -11.16 -0.55 6.16
C GLY A 85 -12.14 -1.56 6.78
N GLU A 86 -13.07 -2.10 6.00
CA GLU A 86 -14.11 -3.00 6.47
C GLU A 86 -13.59 -4.43 6.63
N ARG A 87 -12.65 -4.92 5.81
CA ARG A 87 -12.00 -6.22 6.04
C ARG A 87 -11.25 -6.26 7.38
N SER A 88 -10.55 -5.18 7.74
CA SER A 88 -9.92 -5.03 9.06
C SER A 88 -10.97 -4.96 10.19
N ARG A 89 -12.07 -4.23 9.98
CA ARG A 89 -13.17 -4.09 10.96
C ARG A 89 -14.09 -5.32 11.08
N GLN A 90 -14.24 -6.13 10.03
CA GLN A 90 -15.02 -7.37 10.03
C GLN A 90 -14.20 -8.53 10.61
N ALA A 91 -12.88 -8.56 10.43
CA ALA A 91 -12.00 -9.48 11.15
C ALA A 91 -12.14 -9.28 12.68
N LEU A 92 -12.23 -8.02 13.14
CA LEU A 92 -12.53 -7.66 14.53
C LEU A 92 -13.87 -8.23 15.02
N LYS A 93 -14.93 -8.17 14.19
CA LYS A 93 -16.31 -8.53 14.59
C LYS A 93 -16.66 -10.01 14.45
N ASN A 94 -16.14 -10.70 13.43
CA ASN A 94 -16.65 -12.02 13.03
C ASN A 94 -15.72 -13.20 13.34
N LYS A 95 -14.42 -13.00 13.60
CA LYS A 95 -13.47 -14.13 13.78
C LYS A 95 -12.37 -13.93 14.84
N GLY A 96 -12.43 -12.87 15.64
CA GLY A 96 -11.32 -12.49 16.50
C GLY A 96 -10.17 -11.91 15.69
N LEU A 97 -9.37 -11.06 16.33
CA LEU A 97 -8.21 -10.43 15.69
C LEU A 97 -7.17 -11.50 15.33
N ASP A 98 -6.69 -11.49 14.09
CA ASP A 98 -5.54 -12.30 13.69
C ASP A 98 -4.26 -11.65 14.24
N PHE A 99 -3.99 -11.89 15.53
CA PHE A 99 -2.80 -11.38 16.21
C PHE A 99 -1.49 -11.88 15.59
N LYS A 100 -1.52 -12.98 14.83
CA LYS A 100 -0.35 -13.47 14.09
C LYS A 100 -0.06 -12.56 12.89
N ALA A 101 -1.09 -12.23 12.11
CA ALA A 101 -0.94 -11.27 11.02
C ALA A 101 -0.55 -9.87 11.53
N LEU A 102 -1.15 -9.42 12.65
CA LEU A 102 -0.85 -8.11 13.23
C LEU A 102 0.56 -8.01 13.81
N SER A 103 1.02 -9.05 14.51
CA SER A 103 2.40 -9.12 14.99
C SER A 103 3.41 -9.19 13.83
N HIS A 104 3.05 -9.83 12.71
CA HIS A 104 3.87 -9.81 11.50
C HIS A 104 3.93 -8.42 10.86
N ALA A 105 2.79 -7.73 10.74
CA ALA A 105 2.73 -6.36 10.21
C ALA A 105 3.60 -5.41 11.05
N TYR A 106 3.47 -5.45 12.38
CA TYR A 106 4.31 -4.66 13.29
C TYR A 106 5.80 -4.98 13.11
N ARG A 107 6.16 -6.27 13.03
CA ARG A 107 7.55 -6.69 12.79
C ARG A 107 8.10 -6.12 11.47
N ALA A 108 7.34 -6.22 10.38
CA ALA A 108 7.76 -5.73 9.07
C ALA A 108 8.01 -4.22 9.09
N ILE A 109 7.16 -3.47 9.80
CA ILE A 109 7.32 -2.02 9.96
C ILE A 109 8.65 -1.69 10.66
N ILE A 110 8.89 -2.29 11.82
CA ILE A 110 10.13 -2.05 12.59
C ILE A 110 11.37 -2.41 11.77
N GLN A 111 11.36 -3.56 11.09
CA GLN A 111 12.50 -3.98 10.26
C GLN A 111 12.74 -3.06 9.08
N THR A 112 11.67 -2.59 8.44
CA THR A 112 11.79 -1.60 7.36
C THR A 112 12.41 -0.31 7.89
N LYS A 113 11.98 0.17 9.06
CA LYS A 113 12.60 1.35 9.70
C LYS A 113 14.08 1.12 10.00
N GLN A 114 14.45 -0.05 10.54
CA GLN A 114 15.86 -0.40 10.80
C GLN A 114 16.70 -0.41 9.51
N LEU A 115 16.17 -0.96 8.42
CA LEU A 115 16.82 -0.94 7.11
C LEU A 115 17.02 0.48 6.60
N LEU A 116 15.98 1.32 6.66
CA LEU A 116 16.05 2.69 6.14
C LEU A 116 17.00 3.59 6.94
N ILE A 117 17.10 3.39 8.26
CA ILE A 117 17.93 4.21 9.14
C ILE A 117 19.36 3.67 9.25
N ASN A 118 19.52 2.36 9.42
CA ASN A 118 20.81 1.74 9.77
C ASN A 118 21.36 0.83 8.66
N ALA A 119 20.66 0.67 7.53
CA ALA A 119 20.99 -0.28 6.47
C ALA A 119 21.16 -1.74 6.95
N THR A 120 20.57 -2.08 8.10
CA THR A 120 20.69 -3.41 8.72
C THR A 120 19.43 -3.77 9.50
N ILE A 121 19.22 -5.06 9.72
CA ILE A 121 18.15 -5.58 10.59
C ILE A 121 18.80 -6.24 11.80
N LYS A 122 18.37 -5.87 13.00
CA LYS A 122 18.87 -6.48 14.24
C LYS A 122 17.95 -7.60 14.70
N TYR A 123 18.56 -8.74 15.04
CA TYR A 123 17.90 -9.86 15.71
C TYR A 123 18.65 -10.29 16.97
N PRO A 124 17.95 -10.73 18.04
CA PRO A 124 16.49 -10.60 18.24
C PRO A 124 16.09 -9.13 18.44
N PHE A 125 14.78 -8.84 18.38
CA PHE A 125 14.29 -7.54 18.85
C PHE A 125 14.58 -7.36 20.33
N GLU A 126 14.79 -6.12 20.75
CA GLU A 126 15.12 -5.75 22.13
C GLU A 126 14.22 -4.61 22.61
N GLY A 127 14.17 -4.38 23.92
CA GLY A 127 13.47 -3.24 24.52
C GLY A 127 11.98 -3.16 24.20
N ASP A 128 11.51 -1.94 23.93
CA ASP A 128 10.09 -1.62 23.74
C ASP A 128 9.49 -2.25 22.48
N GLU A 129 10.30 -2.49 21.44
CA GLU A 129 9.86 -3.16 20.21
C GLU A 129 9.50 -4.63 20.48
N LEU A 130 10.36 -5.33 21.24
CA LEU A 130 10.08 -6.70 21.66
C LEU A 130 8.82 -6.77 22.53
N LYS A 131 8.70 -5.86 23.50
CA LYS A 131 7.54 -5.80 24.40
C LYS A 131 6.25 -5.58 23.61
N THR A 132 6.22 -4.57 22.74
CA THR A 132 5.05 -4.26 21.91
C THR A 132 4.68 -5.44 21.01
N LEU A 133 5.67 -6.09 20.38
CA LEU A 133 5.43 -7.28 19.55
C LEU A 133 4.80 -8.43 20.36
N MET A 134 5.28 -8.68 21.58
CA MET A 134 4.73 -9.71 22.46
C MET A 134 3.31 -9.36 22.93
N ASP A 135 3.07 -8.10 23.31
CA ASP A 135 1.75 -7.64 23.73
C ASP A 135 0.70 -7.77 22.61
N ILE A 136 1.08 -7.52 21.35
CA ILE A 136 0.23 -7.79 20.18
C ILE A 136 -0.04 -9.29 20.05
N LYS A 137 1.02 -10.11 20.09
CA LYS A 137 0.93 -11.56 19.87
C LYS A 137 0.09 -12.27 20.94
N GLN A 138 0.15 -11.78 22.18
CA GLN A 138 -0.63 -12.28 23.31
C GLN A 138 -2.05 -11.69 23.38
N GLY A 139 -2.39 -10.75 22.48
CA GLY A 139 -3.69 -10.10 22.46
C GLY A 139 -3.94 -9.16 23.63
N LEU A 140 -2.87 -8.66 24.28
CA LEU A 140 -2.95 -7.72 25.40
C LEU A 140 -3.30 -6.30 24.94
N LEU A 141 -3.01 -5.96 23.68
CA LEU A 141 -3.36 -4.67 23.09
C LEU A 141 -4.74 -4.71 22.43
N LYS A 142 -5.53 -3.66 22.70
CA LYS A 142 -6.80 -3.41 22.01
C LYS A 142 -6.55 -3.10 20.53
N TRP A 143 -7.44 -3.56 19.65
CA TRP A 143 -7.38 -3.31 18.21
C TRP A 143 -7.03 -1.88 17.85
N LYS A 144 -7.75 -0.91 18.41
CA LYS A 144 -7.57 0.51 18.06
C LYS A 144 -6.14 0.99 18.33
N ARG A 145 -5.51 0.48 19.39
CA ARG A 145 -4.12 0.78 19.70
C ARG A 145 -3.16 0.13 18.69
N ILE A 146 -3.42 -1.12 18.28
CA ILE A 146 -2.63 -1.82 17.27
C ILE A 146 -2.74 -1.10 15.91
N GLU A 147 -3.95 -0.70 15.55
CA GLU A 147 -4.25 0.05 14.34
C GLU A 147 -3.49 1.38 14.29
N GLU A 148 -3.52 2.16 15.37
CA GLU A 148 -2.73 3.39 15.52
C GLU A 148 -1.23 3.17 15.35
N ILE A 149 -0.67 2.13 15.99
CA ILE A 149 0.76 1.78 15.89
C ILE A 149 1.13 1.44 14.44
N ILE A 150 0.30 0.66 13.75
CA ILE A 150 0.55 0.26 12.35
C ILE A 150 0.49 1.47 11.43
N TYR A 151 -0.54 2.31 11.53
CA TYR A 151 -0.65 3.50 10.67
C TYR A 151 0.49 4.49 10.91
N HIS A 152 0.81 4.78 12.18
CA HIS A 152 1.94 5.65 12.49
C HIS A 152 3.25 5.11 11.93
N GLY A 153 3.49 3.79 12.08
CA GLY A 153 4.68 3.16 11.55
C GLY A 153 4.79 3.20 10.03
N LEU A 154 3.67 3.08 9.32
CA LEU A 154 3.63 3.24 7.86
C LEU A 154 3.93 4.68 7.44
N ASP A 155 3.34 5.67 8.11
CA ASP A 155 3.59 7.08 7.84
C ASP A 155 5.07 7.45 8.11
N GLU A 156 5.69 6.86 9.13
CA GLU A 156 7.13 7.03 9.39
C GLU A 156 8.00 6.41 8.31
N ILE A 157 7.65 5.23 7.80
CA ILE A 157 8.38 4.59 6.71
C ILE A 157 8.33 5.46 5.46
N GLU A 158 7.17 6.00 5.12
CA GLU A 158 7.00 6.85 3.94
C GLU A 158 7.88 8.11 4.03
N LYS A 159 7.94 8.74 5.21
CA LYS A 159 8.85 9.88 5.47
C LYS A 159 10.32 9.47 5.33
N LEU A 160 10.72 8.37 5.96
CA LEU A 160 12.09 7.87 5.90
C LEU A 160 12.49 7.49 4.46
N GLN A 161 11.58 6.92 3.67
CA GLN A 161 11.84 6.59 2.27
C GLN A 161 12.09 7.83 1.42
N GLY A 162 11.37 8.93 1.67
CA GLY A 162 11.62 10.20 0.97
C GLY A 162 13.00 10.81 1.27
N GLU A 163 13.58 10.50 2.42
CA GLU A 163 14.90 10.99 2.84
C GLU A 163 16.03 9.99 2.54
N CYS A 164 15.71 8.72 2.28
CA CYS A 164 16.68 7.64 2.15
C CYS A 164 17.36 7.65 0.77
N GLN A 165 18.69 7.59 0.75
CA GLN A 165 19.51 7.49 -0.47
C GLN A 165 19.71 6.04 -0.96
N ILE A 166 19.10 5.04 -0.30
CA ILE A 166 19.22 3.65 -0.72
C ILE A 166 18.34 3.46 -1.96
N ASP A 167 18.98 3.17 -3.11
CA ASP A 167 18.26 2.78 -4.32
C ASP A 167 17.47 1.50 -4.03
N SER A 168 16.15 1.64 -3.95
CA SER A 168 15.23 0.58 -3.51
C SER A 168 15.02 -0.52 -4.56
N LYS A 169 15.70 -0.43 -5.71
CA LYS A 169 15.65 -1.47 -6.75
C LYS A 169 16.44 -2.70 -6.31
N TYR A 170 15.69 -3.77 -6.06
CA TYR A 170 16.24 -5.11 -5.86
C TYR A 170 17.01 -5.56 -7.11
N ASP A 171 18.33 -5.62 -7.04
CA ASP A 171 19.18 -6.11 -8.12
C ASP A 171 19.22 -7.64 -8.13
N TYR A 172 18.33 -8.22 -8.95
CA TYR A 172 18.22 -9.66 -9.15
C TYR A 172 19.53 -10.31 -9.61
N ASN A 173 20.31 -9.62 -10.46
CA ASN A 173 21.53 -10.19 -11.04
C ASN A 173 22.64 -10.20 -9.99
N PHE A 174 22.80 -9.09 -9.26
CA PHE A 174 23.75 -8.99 -8.15
C PHE A 174 23.50 -10.07 -7.09
N ILE A 175 22.25 -10.25 -6.65
CA ILE A 175 21.93 -11.28 -5.64
C ILE A 175 22.25 -12.67 -6.19
N ARG A 176 21.81 -12.99 -7.41
CA ARG A 176 22.01 -14.31 -8.00
C ARG A 176 23.49 -14.69 -8.13
N GLU A 177 24.33 -13.73 -8.53
CA GLU A 177 25.76 -13.96 -8.75
C GLU A 177 26.56 -14.06 -7.45
N ASN A 178 26.11 -13.40 -6.39
CA ASN A 178 26.87 -13.31 -5.13
C ASN A 178 26.36 -14.26 -4.05
N ILE A 179 25.07 -14.65 -4.05
CA ILE A 179 24.51 -15.48 -2.98
C ILE A 179 25.18 -16.85 -2.87
N LEU A 180 25.53 -17.47 -4.00
CA LEU A 180 26.24 -18.74 -4.01
C LEU A 180 27.71 -18.57 -3.61
N LYS A 181 28.36 -17.48 -4.02
CA LYS A 181 29.76 -17.20 -3.65
C LYS A 181 29.91 -17.05 -2.13
N ILE A 182 29.05 -16.25 -1.52
CA ILE A 182 29.02 -16.05 -0.06
C ILE A 182 28.79 -17.37 0.67
N TYR A 183 27.89 -18.23 0.17
CA TYR A 183 27.60 -19.52 0.79
C TYR A 183 28.80 -20.48 0.77
N TRP A 184 29.66 -20.38 -0.25
CA TRP A 184 30.87 -21.19 -0.37
C TRP A 184 32.05 -20.64 0.44
N GLU A 185 32.13 -19.34 0.68
CA GLU A 185 33.19 -18.71 1.49
C GLU A 185 32.98 -18.87 3.01
N ILE A 186 31.75 -19.13 3.46
CA ILE A 186 31.42 -19.33 4.88
C ILE A 186 31.62 -20.80 5.32
N LYS A 187 31.93 -21.72 4.39
CA LYS A 187 32.25 -23.12 4.66
C LYS A 187 33.75 -23.35 4.78
#